data_AF-A0A097QZB5-F1
#
_entry.id   AF-A0A097QZB5-F1
#
_cell.length_a   1.000
_cell.length_b   1.000
_cell.length_c   1.000
_cell.angle_alpha   90.00
_cell.angle_beta   90.00
_cell.angle_gamma   90.00
#
_symmetry.space_group_name_H-M   'P 1'
#
loop_
_entity.id
_entity.type
_entity.pdbx_description
1 polymer ?
#
loop_
_entity_poly.entity_id
_entity_poly.type
_entity_poly.pdbx_seq_one_letter_code
_entity_poly.pdbx_strand_id
1 'polypeptide(L)'
;MVKSLLFLVNPEGQKFGLKVLRELVVVVQRREMPTIMALVIIQGRLNNIMRFEINATDLDFIIGIINDLPSLMDKLTSVRTGGEYFAKNKYPTGKYVINLSADEVDYVLEKLSNFIMSSGLDSNGGINSNGMRVESIIDIFI
;
A
#
# COMPACT_ATOMS: atom_id res chain seq x y z
N MET A 1 3.03 20.70 -20.34
CA MET A 1 3.54 20.54 -18.97
C MET A 1 2.84 21.57 -18.09
N VAL A 2 1.74 21.19 -17.41
CA VAL A 2 0.93 22.14 -16.64
C VAL A 2 1.49 22.19 -15.21
N LYS A 3 1.95 23.38 -14.77
CA LYS A 3 2.27 23.65 -13.36
C LYS A 3 0.94 23.95 -12.66
N SER A 4 0.39 22.98 -11.94
CA SER A 4 -0.79 23.19 -11.11
C SER A 4 -0.37 23.88 -9.81
N LEU A 5 -0.88 25.09 -9.57
CA LEU A 5 -0.72 25.80 -8.30
C LEU A 5 -1.96 25.50 -7.45
N LEU A 6 -1.79 24.76 -6.35
CA LEU A 6 -2.88 24.49 -5.41
C LEU A 6 -2.91 25.62 -4.36
N PHE A 7 -4.07 26.21 -4.12
CA PHE A 7 -4.25 27.19 -3.06
C PHE A 7 -5.12 26.59 -1.96
N LEU A 8 -4.64 26.63 -0.71
CA LEU A 8 -5.49 26.41 0.45
C LEU A 8 -6.06 27.74 0.90
N VAL A 9 -7.35 27.74 1.23
CA VAL A 9 -8.08 28.89 1.78
C VAL A 9 -8.46 28.53 3.20
N ASN A 10 -8.03 29.32 4.19
CA ASN A 10 -8.48 29.11 5.56
C ASN A 10 -9.97 29.52 5.72
N PRO A 11 -10.63 29.19 6.85
CA PRO A 11 -12.03 29.58 7.08
C PRO A 11 -12.28 31.10 7.06
N GLU A 12 -11.22 31.90 7.19
CA GLU A 12 -11.24 33.36 7.14
C GLU A 12 -10.99 33.94 5.73
N GLY A 13 -10.87 33.08 4.71
CA GLY A 13 -10.73 33.51 3.31
C GLY A 13 -9.30 33.86 2.85
N GLN A 14 -8.27 33.66 3.69
CA GLN A 14 -6.88 33.89 3.30
C GLN A 14 -6.36 32.76 2.41
N LYS A 15 -5.82 33.14 1.23
CA LYS A 15 -5.24 32.23 0.23
C LYS A 15 -3.75 32.08 0.47
N PHE A 16 -3.28 30.84 0.61
CA PHE A 16 -1.86 30.52 0.73
C PHE A 16 -1.33 29.93 -0.57
N GLY A 17 -0.22 30.49 -1.09
CA GLY A 17 0.42 29.99 -2.30
C GLY A 17 1.33 28.81 -2.00
N LEU A 18 1.03 27.62 -2.56
CA LEU A 18 1.96 26.48 -2.53
C LEU A 18 2.96 26.58 -3.68
N LYS A 19 4.26 26.51 -3.36
CA LYS A 19 5.31 26.29 -4.35
C LYS A 19 5.69 24.81 -4.35
N VAL A 20 5.21 24.08 -5.35
CA VAL A 20 5.54 22.66 -5.54
C VAL A 20 6.99 22.55 -6.02
N LEU A 21 7.89 22.09 -5.15
CA LEU A 21 9.28 21.73 -5.48
C LEU A 21 9.32 20.21 -5.62
N ARG A 22 9.04 19.74 -6.84
CA ARG A 22 9.00 18.37 -7.41
C ARG A 22 8.63 17.15 -6.54
N GLU A 23 8.87 17.10 -5.25
CA GLU A 23 8.51 15.99 -4.36
C GLU A 23 8.14 16.46 -2.92
N LEU A 24 8.14 17.77 -2.65
CA LEU A 24 7.89 18.32 -1.32
C LEU A 24 6.84 19.44 -1.37
N VAL A 25 5.75 19.30 -0.61
CA VAL A 25 4.82 20.39 -0.32
C VAL A 25 5.19 20.99 1.04
N VAL A 26 5.81 22.16 1.01
CA VAL A 26 6.14 22.90 2.24
C VAL A 26 5.13 24.04 2.39
N VAL A 27 4.30 23.96 3.43
CA VAL A 27 3.40 25.06 3.83
C VAL A 27 4.20 25.99 4.74
N VAL A 28 4.65 27.13 4.20
CA VAL A 28 5.35 28.16 4.98
C VAL A 28 4.36 29.26 5.35
N GLN A 29 3.88 29.26 6.59
CA GLN A 29 3.17 30.39 7.18
C GLN A 29 4.21 31.43 7.61
N ARG A 30 4.16 32.66 7.05
CA ARG A 30 4.92 33.80 7.56
C ARG A 30 4.01 34.65 8.45
N ARG A 31 4.13 34.49 9.78
CA ARG A 31 3.83 35.56 10.75
C ARG A 31 4.78 35.46 11.94
N GLU A 32 5.03 36.63 12.51
CA GLU A 32 6.04 36.90 13.53
C GLU A 32 5.74 36.14 14.85
N MET A 33 6.67 35.25 15.25
CA MET A 33 6.80 34.53 16.55
C MET A 33 5.73 33.47 16.96
N PRO A 34 6.07 32.47 17.82
CA PRO A 34 7.12 31.49 17.61
C PRO A 34 6.62 30.06 17.93
N THR A 35 5.82 29.42 17.08
CA THR A 35 5.81 27.94 17.03
C THR A 35 5.32 27.49 15.66
N ILE A 36 6.25 27.11 14.78
CA ILE A 36 5.93 26.54 13.49
C ILE A 36 5.69 25.04 13.70
N MET A 37 4.43 24.59 13.73
CA MET A 37 4.13 23.19 13.40
C MET A 37 4.08 23.09 11.87
N ALA A 38 5.20 22.66 11.28
CA ALA A 38 5.25 22.34 9.86
C ALA A 38 4.62 20.94 9.66
N LEU A 39 3.42 20.89 9.10
CA LEU A 39 2.86 19.64 8.59
C LEU A 39 3.53 19.35 7.24
N VAL A 40 4.58 18.53 7.26
CA VAL A 40 5.25 18.05 6.04
C VAL A 40 4.43 16.90 5.48
N ILE A 41 3.66 17.17 4.43
CA ILE A 41 2.98 16.13 3.66
C ILE A 41 3.88 15.78 2.47
N ILE A 42 4.54 14.62 2.55
CA ILE A 42 5.36 14.08 1.47
C ILE A 42 4.40 13.57 0.38
N GLN A 43 4.22 14.35 -0.69
CA GLN A 43 3.36 13.98 -1.82
C GLN A 43 3.82 12.71 -2.56
N GLY A 44 5.07 12.27 -2.39
CA GLY A 44 5.58 11.03 -3.00
C GLY A 44 4.88 9.75 -2.52
N ARG A 45 4.24 9.76 -1.33
CA ARG A 45 3.45 8.63 -0.82
C ARG A 45 1.95 8.75 -1.09
N LEU A 46 1.49 9.90 -1.60
CA LEU A 46 0.09 10.08 -1.98
C LEU A 46 -0.16 9.38 -3.33
N ASN A 47 -0.69 8.17 -3.25
CA ASN A 47 -1.37 7.43 -4.33
C ASN A 47 -0.48 6.72 -5.37
N ASN A 48 0.65 6.12 -4.98
CA ASN A 48 1.23 5.09 -5.85
C ASN A 48 0.46 3.78 -5.63
N ILE A 49 -0.62 3.61 -6.40
CA ILE A 49 -1.40 2.38 -6.44
C ILE A 49 -0.66 1.39 -7.32
N MET A 50 -0.13 0.34 -6.71
CA MET A 50 0.54 -0.77 -7.36
C MET A 50 -0.46 -1.88 -7.65
N ARG A 51 -0.34 -2.49 -8.85
CA ARG A 51 -1.23 -3.54 -9.32
C ARG A 51 -0.51 -4.88 -9.29
N PHE A 52 -1.08 -5.84 -8.58
CA PHE A 52 -0.55 -7.19 -8.44
C PHE A 52 -1.50 -8.23 -9.04
N GLU A 53 -0.94 -9.29 -9.62
CA GLU A 53 -1.69 -10.45 -10.07
C GLU A 53 -1.34 -11.65 -9.19
N ILE A 54 -2.29 -12.09 -8.36
CA ILE A 54 -2.06 -13.12 -7.34
C ILE A 54 -2.99 -14.30 -7.64
N ASN A 55 -2.50 -15.54 -7.56
CA ASN A 55 -3.38 -16.70 -7.76
C ASN A 55 -4.36 -16.88 -6.57
N ALA A 56 -5.41 -17.67 -6.77
CA ALA A 56 -6.44 -17.90 -5.75
C ALA A 56 -5.84 -18.39 -4.42
N THR A 57 -4.96 -19.38 -4.49
CA THR A 57 -4.42 -20.08 -3.33
C THR A 57 -3.55 -19.16 -2.48
N ASP A 58 -2.74 -18.32 -3.11
CA ASP A 58 -1.88 -17.36 -2.43
C ASP A 58 -2.66 -16.17 -1.90
N LEU A 59 -3.70 -15.73 -2.61
CA LEU A 59 -4.62 -14.73 -2.07
C LEU A 59 -5.32 -15.24 -0.80
N ASP A 60 -5.84 -16.46 -0.82
CA ASP A 60 -6.48 -17.07 0.36
C ASP A 60 -5.49 -17.21 1.53
N PHE A 61 -4.22 -17.49 1.23
CA PHE A 61 -3.15 -17.57 2.22
C PHE A 61 -2.79 -16.20 2.82
N ILE A 62 -2.65 -15.16 2.00
CA ILE A 62 -2.41 -13.78 2.44
C ILE A 62 -3.56 -13.31 3.34
N ILE A 63 -4.81 -13.59 2.94
CA ILE A 63 -6.02 -13.29 3.74
C ILE A 63 -5.95 -13.98 5.11
N GLY A 64 -5.47 -15.23 5.17
CA GLY A 64 -5.31 -15.95 6.44
C GLY A 64 -4.28 -15.32 7.38
N ILE A 65 -3.27 -14.63 6.85
CA ILE A 65 -2.21 -13.97 7.62
C ILE A 65 -2.61 -12.55 8.03
N ILE A 66 -3.24 -11.81 7.12
CA ILE A 66 -3.63 -10.41 7.32
C ILE A 66 -5.05 -10.37 7.89
N ASN A 67 -5.18 -10.36 9.22
CA ASN A 67 -6.49 -10.35 9.89
C ASN A 67 -6.72 -9.13 10.80
N ASP A 68 -5.72 -8.27 10.95
CA ASP A 68 -5.71 -7.20 11.95
C ASP A 68 -5.85 -5.78 11.36
N LEU A 69 -5.89 -5.64 10.02
CA LEU A 69 -6.20 -4.38 9.34
C LEU A 69 -7.52 -4.51 8.53
N PRO A 70 -8.66 -4.08 9.10
CA PRO A 70 -9.98 -4.27 8.48
C PRO A 70 -10.10 -3.70 7.07
N SER A 71 -9.54 -2.52 6.80
CA SER A 71 -9.63 -1.88 5.48
C SER A 71 -8.93 -2.66 4.37
N LEU A 72 -7.78 -3.27 4.67
CA LEU A 72 -7.05 -4.10 3.73
C LEU A 72 -7.75 -5.46 3.58
N MET A 73 -8.22 -6.03 4.68
CA MET A 73 -9.00 -7.27 4.68
C MET A 73 -10.25 -7.17 3.80
N ASP A 74 -11.02 -6.09 3.94
CA ASP A 74 -12.20 -5.84 3.12
C ASP A 74 -11.85 -5.78 1.63
N LYS A 75 -10.73 -5.13 1.29
CA LYS A 75 -10.24 -5.05 -0.09
C LYS A 75 -9.85 -6.42 -0.65
N LEU A 76 -9.05 -7.20 0.09
CA LEU A 76 -8.61 -8.53 -0.33
C LEU A 76 -9.81 -9.49 -0.50
N THR A 77 -10.75 -9.47 0.44
CA THR A 77 -11.98 -10.28 0.39
C THR A 77 -12.88 -9.86 -0.76
N SER A 78 -13.03 -8.55 -0.99
CA SER A 78 -13.81 -8.03 -2.11
C SER A 78 -13.24 -8.48 -3.45
N VAL A 79 -11.92 -8.46 -3.62
CA VAL A 79 -11.30 -9.01 -4.84
C VAL A 79 -11.55 -10.51 -4.96
N ARG A 80 -11.39 -11.26 -3.86
CA ARG A 80 -11.58 -12.71 -3.86
C ARG A 80 -13.00 -13.12 -4.27
N THR A 81 -13.99 -12.38 -3.81
CA THR A 81 -15.43 -12.59 -4.10
C THR A 81 -15.87 -11.98 -5.42
N GLY A 82 -15.21 -10.91 -5.88
CA GLY A 82 -15.48 -10.23 -7.14
C GLY A 82 -15.11 -11.02 -8.40
N GLY A 83 -14.34 -12.11 -8.24
CA GLY A 83 -14.00 -13.05 -9.31
C GLY A 83 -12.60 -12.86 -9.88
N GLU A 84 -12.17 -13.85 -10.65
CA GLU A 84 -10.84 -13.87 -11.26
C GLU A 84 -10.71 -12.86 -12.41
N TYR A 85 -9.48 -12.49 -12.72
CA TYR A 85 -9.14 -11.66 -13.85
C TYR A 85 -9.30 -12.44 -15.16
N PHE A 86 -10.01 -11.82 -16.11
CA PHE A 86 -10.19 -12.36 -17.45
C PHE A 86 -9.25 -11.68 -18.44
N ALA A 87 -8.32 -12.44 -19.02
CA ALA A 87 -7.50 -11.96 -20.12
C ALA A 87 -8.40 -11.67 -21.34
N LYS A 88 -8.26 -10.46 -21.91
CA LYS A 88 -9.07 -9.96 -23.02
C LYS A 88 -10.59 -10.06 -22.77
N ASN A 89 -11.01 -9.99 -21.50
CA ASN A 89 -12.40 -10.15 -21.05
C ASN A 89 -13.06 -11.47 -21.50
N LYS A 90 -12.27 -12.51 -21.76
CA LYS A 90 -12.77 -13.78 -22.32
C LYS A 90 -12.25 -15.02 -21.62
N TYR A 91 -10.99 -14.99 -21.18
CA TYR A 91 -10.32 -16.19 -20.70
C TYR A 91 -9.99 -16.07 -19.21
N PRO A 92 -10.54 -16.94 -18.35
CA PRO A 92 -10.17 -16.97 -16.95
C PRO A 92 -8.68 -17.27 -16.82
N THR A 93 -8.00 -16.55 -15.92
CA THR A 93 -6.54 -16.67 -15.76
C THR A 93 -6.13 -17.43 -14.52
N GLY A 94 -7.06 -17.76 -13.61
CA GLY A 94 -6.75 -18.27 -12.28
C GLY A 94 -6.10 -17.24 -11.35
N LYS A 95 -5.99 -15.98 -11.79
CA LYS A 95 -5.38 -14.88 -11.04
C LYS A 95 -6.39 -13.82 -10.65
N TYR A 96 -6.09 -13.11 -9.58
CA TYR A 96 -6.86 -12.02 -9.02
C TYR A 96 -6.02 -10.76 -9.08
N VAL A 97 -6.64 -9.65 -9.48
CA VAL A 97 -5.96 -8.36 -9.60
C VAL A 97 -6.25 -7.52 -8.37
N ILE A 98 -5.20 -7.11 -7.68
CA ILE A 98 -5.31 -6.29 -6.47
C ILE A 98 -4.53 -5.00 -6.66
N ASN A 99 -5.17 -3.91 -6.25
CA ASN A 99 -4.59 -2.57 -6.27
C ASN A 99 -4.28 -2.14 -4.83
N LEU A 100 -3.00 -2.04 -4.49
CA LEU A 100 -2.53 -1.68 -3.16
C LEU A 100 -1.76 -0.37 -3.18
N SER A 101 -1.91 0.46 -2.15
CA SER A 101 -1.01 1.60 -1.92
C SER A 101 0.37 1.10 -1.46
N ALA A 102 1.38 1.98 -1.53
CA ALA A 102 2.70 1.67 -0.96
C ALA A 102 2.63 1.28 0.52
N ASP A 103 1.84 1.98 1.33
CA ASP A 103 1.70 1.67 2.75
C ASP A 103 1.01 0.30 2.97
N GLU A 104 0.06 -0.07 2.11
CA GLU A 104 -0.58 -1.39 2.16
C GLU A 104 0.40 -2.49 1.73
N VAL A 105 1.27 -2.24 0.75
CA VAL A 105 2.32 -3.19 0.35
C VAL A 105 3.34 -3.37 1.45
N ASP A 106 3.85 -2.28 2.04
CA ASP A 106 4.79 -2.31 3.17
C ASP A 106 4.20 -3.14 4.32
N TYR A 107 2.92 -2.94 4.61
CA TYR A 107 2.21 -3.69 5.65
C TYR A 107 2.05 -5.18 5.32
N VAL A 108 1.69 -5.53 4.08
CA VAL A 108 1.64 -6.93 3.62
C VAL A 108 3.00 -7.60 3.81
N LEU A 109 4.07 -6.96 3.36
CA LEU A 109 5.44 -7.47 3.47
C LEU A 109 5.86 -7.66 4.93
N GLU A 110 5.51 -6.72 5.81
CA GLU A 110 5.77 -6.84 7.24
C GLU A 110 5.07 -8.06 7.84
N LYS A 111 3.77 -8.25 7.54
CA LYS A 111 2.99 -9.38 8.05
C LYS A 111 3.50 -10.73 7.56
N LEU A 112 3.86 -10.81 6.28
CA LEU A 112 4.47 -12.01 5.70
C LEU A 112 5.82 -12.31 6.35
N SER A 113 6.68 -11.31 6.52
CA SER A 113 7.99 -11.47 7.17
C SER A 113 7.85 -11.94 8.63
N ASN A 114 6.92 -11.36 9.38
CA ASN A 114 6.62 -11.77 10.75
C ASN A 114 6.10 -13.21 10.81
N PHE A 115 5.29 -13.62 9.83
CA PHE A 115 4.80 -14.99 9.74
C PHE A 115 5.94 -16.00 9.48
N ILE A 116 6.96 -15.63 8.69
CA ILE A 116 8.16 -16.48 8.54
C ILE A 116 8.80 -16.72 9.91
N MET A 117 8.98 -15.67 10.71
CA MET A 117 9.59 -15.79 12.05
C MET A 117 8.76 -16.65 13.00
N SER A 118 7.42 -16.58 12.94
CA SER A 118 6.56 -17.32 13.85
C SER A 118 6.25 -18.75 13.41
N SER A 119 6.23 -19.02 12.10
CA SER A 119 5.64 -20.25 11.56
C SER A 119 6.29 -20.75 10.26
N GLY A 120 7.24 -20.00 9.71
CA GLY A 120 8.01 -20.37 8.52
C GLY A 120 9.34 -21.06 8.80
N LEU A 121 9.72 -21.23 10.07
CA LEU A 121 10.93 -21.93 10.49
C LEU A 121 10.62 -23.32 11.05
N ASP A 122 11.50 -24.29 10.84
CA ASP A 122 11.46 -25.60 11.47
C ASP A 122 12.19 -25.63 12.83
N SER A 123 12.24 -26.79 13.48
CA SER A 123 12.91 -26.95 14.78
C SER A 123 14.42 -26.69 14.75
N ASN A 124 15.02 -26.67 13.56
CA ASN A 124 16.45 -26.44 13.35
C ASN A 124 16.75 -25.00 12.93
N GLY A 125 15.72 -24.13 12.85
CA GLY A 125 15.83 -22.76 12.36
C GLY A 125 15.96 -22.66 10.83
N GLY A 126 15.73 -23.75 10.11
CA GLY A 126 15.67 -23.76 8.64
C GLY A 126 14.30 -23.33 8.14
N ILE A 127 14.23 -22.81 6.91
CA ILE A 127 12.97 -22.43 6.27
C ILE A 127 12.17 -23.69 5.94
N ASN A 128 10.93 -23.76 6.44
CA ASN A 128 10.01 -24.86 6.19
C ASN A 128 9.11 -24.60 4.95
N SER A 129 8.16 -25.50 4.65
CA SER A 129 7.25 -25.35 3.50
C SER A 129 6.41 -24.08 3.53
N ASN A 130 5.99 -23.62 4.71
CA ASN A 130 5.25 -22.38 4.86
C ASN A 130 6.16 -21.18 4.63
N GLY A 131 7.40 -21.22 5.15
CA GLY A 131 8.39 -20.17 4.93
C GLY A 131 8.74 -20.02 3.45
N MET A 132 9.00 -21.13 2.74
CA MET A 132 9.25 -21.11 1.28
C MET A 132 8.07 -20.52 0.50
N ARG A 133 6.84 -20.87 0.91
CA ARG A 133 5.64 -20.31 0.30
C ARG A 133 5.53 -18.81 0.51
N VAL A 134 5.84 -18.33 1.72
CA VAL A 134 5.79 -16.91 2.04
C VAL A 134 6.86 -16.12 1.27
N GLU A 135 8.08 -16.65 1.14
CA GLU A 135 9.11 -16.03 0.30
C GLU A 135 8.65 -15.89 -1.15
N SER A 136 8.08 -16.95 -1.72
CA SER A 136 7.51 -16.90 -3.08
C SER A 136 6.37 -15.89 -3.22
N ILE A 137 5.62 -15.60 -2.16
CA ILE A 137 4.56 -14.57 -2.17
C ILE A 137 5.17 -13.18 -2.06
N ILE A 138 6.19 -13.00 -1.22
CA ILE A 138 6.92 -11.73 -1.07
C ILE A 138 7.49 -11.27 -2.42
N ASP A 139 8.03 -12.19 -3.22
CA ASP A 139 8.54 -11.91 -4.57
C ASP A 139 7.49 -11.32 -5.52
N ILE A 140 6.19 -11.47 -5.25
CA ILE A 140 5.13 -10.84 -6.06
C ILE A 140 5.09 -9.31 -5.82
N PHE A 141 5.54 -8.86 -4.65
CA PHE A 141 5.40 -7.49 -4.17
C PHE A 141 6.67 -6.63 -4.32
N ILE A 142 7.79 -7.23 -4.76
CA ILE A 142 9.10 -6.58 -4.96
C ILE A 142 9.39 -6.40 -6.46
#